data_AF-A0A815VB94-F1
#
_entry.id   AF-A0A815VB94-F1
#
_cell.length_a   1.000
_cell.length_b   1.000
_cell.length_c   1.000
_cell.angle_alpha   90.00
_cell.angle_beta   90.00
_cell.angle_gamma   90.00
#
_symmetry.space_group_name_H-M   'P 1'
#
loop_
_entity.id
_entity.type
_entity.pdbx_description
1 polymer ?
#
loop_
_entity_poly.entity_id
_entity_poly.type
_entity_poly.pdbx_seq_one_letter_code
_entity_poly.pdbx_strand_id
1 'polypeptide(L)'
;MNLVQIERTFKIEELLENTLKKFENKDSNNYKQIENILQSKTTKYIPASIIIDAYKLSDKDNYLHEILIGCDLFVPAYVEPERNPELNERVERLKAQQANREYDEMTKNVNFNRLHQNKS
;
A
#
# COMPACT_ATOMS: atom_id res chain seq x y z
N MET A 1 -4.75 9.99 1.19
CA MET A 1 -3.96 9.01 1.97
C MET A 1 -4.81 7.77 2.12
N ASN A 2 -4.35 6.62 1.65
CA ASN A 2 -5.09 5.38 1.83
C ASN A 2 -5.02 5.00 3.31
N LEU A 3 -6.15 5.07 4.01
CA LEU A 3 -6.22 4.86 5.46
C LEU A 3 -6.41 3.37 5.73
N VAL A 4 -5.50 2.80 6.53
CA VAL A 4 -5.66 1.46 7.09
C VAL A 4 -6.92 1.45 7.96
N GLN A 5 -7.77 0.44 7.80
CA GLN A 5 -8.99 0.29 8.59
C GLN A 5 -8.95 -1.01 9.38
N ILE A 6 -9.53 -1.00 10.57
CA ILE A 6 -9.60 -2.13 11.50
C ILE A 6 -11.07 -2.45 11.71
N GLU A 7 -11.41 -3.73 11.71
CA GLU A 7 -12.75 -4.18 12.06
C GLU A 7 -13.11 -3.71 13.47
N ARG A 8 -14.34 -3.24 13.60
CA ARG A 8 -14.91 -2.82 14.86
C ARG A 8 -15.16 -4.05 15.75
N THR A 9 -14.52 -4.07 16.90
CA THR A 9 -14.71 -5.10 17.93
C THR A 9 -15.07 -4.47 19.27
N PHE A 10 -15.64 -5.28 20.17
CA PHE A 10 -16.06 -4.82 21.50
C PHE A 10 -14.92 -4.15 22.29
N LYS A 11 -13.70 -4.68 22.22
CA LYS A 11 -12.53 -4.10 22.89
C LYS A 11 -12.18 -2.71 22.36
N ILE A 12 -12.33 -2.50 21.05
CA ILE A 12 -12.11 -1.20 20.42
C ILE A 12 -13.20 -0.21 20.86
N GLU A 13 -14.46 -0.66 20.94
CA GLU A 13 -15.55 0.18 21.45
C GLU A 13 -15.30 0.61 22.90
N GLU A 14 -14.93 -0.33 23.77
CA GLU A 14 -14.59 -0.06 25.16
C GLU A 14 -13.45 0.95 25.29
N LEU A 15 -12.40 0.81 24.48
CA LEU A 15 -11.30 1.77 24.42
C LEU A 15 -11.82 3.17 24.05
N LEU A 16 -12.62 3.28 22.98
CA LEU A 16 -13.15 4.56 22.52
C LEU A 16 -14.07 5.20 23.57
N GLU A 17 -14.96 4.44 24.19
CA GLU A 17 -15.85 4.94 25.25
C GLU A 17 -15.06 5.43 26.48
N ASN A 18 -14.03 4.69 26.90
CA ASN A 18 -13.19 5.08 28.02
C ASN A 18 -12.40 6.35 27.71
N THR A 19 -11.94 6.51 26.46
CA THR A 19 -11.28 7.75 26.05
C THR A 19 -12.25 8.94 26.05
N LEU A 20 -13.48 8.79 25.54
CA LEU A 20 -14.49 9.86 25.59
C LEU A 20 -14.81 10.32 27.01
N LYS A 21 -14.89 9.39 27.97
CA LYS A 21 -15.12 9.74 29.39
C LYS A 21 -13.99 10.59 29.98
N LYS A 22 -12.75 10.39 29.51
CA LYS A 22 -11.56 11.11 29.97
C LYS A 22 -11.31 12.45 29.28
N PHE A 23 -11.92 12.71 28.13
CA PHE A 23 -11.76 13.98 27.44
C PHE A 23 -12.42 15.13 28.22
N GLU A 24 -11.59 15.99 28.84
CA GLU A 24 -12.06 17.20 29.52
C GLU A 24 -12.64 18.24 28.54
N ASN A 25 -12.10 18.29 27.31
CA ASN A 25 -12.55 19.21 26.26
C ASN A 25 -13.32 18.49 25.15
N LYS A 26 -14.65 18.52 25.27
CA LYS A 26 -15.60 17.90 24.32
C LYS A 26 -15.66 18.58 22.95
N ASP A 27 -15.05 19.76 22.80
CA ASP A 27 -15.04 20.49 21.53
C ASP A 27 -13.86 20.14 20.62
N SER A 28 -12.90 19.38 21.15
CA SER A 28 -11.75 18.90 20.38
C SER A 28 -12.18 18.14 19.13
N ASN A 29 -11.49 18.38 18.01
CA ASN A 29 -11.74 17.69 16.74
C ASN A 29 -11.69 16.17 16.90
N ASN A 30 -10.76 15.67 17.73
CA ASN A 30 -10.61 14.24 18.02
C ASN A 30 -11.84 13.68 18.78
N TYR A 31 -12.41 14.43 19.72
CA TYR A 31 -13.62 14.01 20.45
C TYR A 31 -14.79 13.86 19.49
N LYS A 32 -15.03 14.87 18.63
CA LYS A 32 -16.11 14.87 17.65
C LYS A 32 -15.99 13.72 16.63
N GLN A 33 -14.76 13.39 16.24
CA GLN A 33 -14.50 12.25 15.36
C GLN A 33 -14.82 10.91 16.03
N ILE A 34 -14.38 10.70 17.28
CA ILE A 34 -14.65 9.48 18.03
C ILE A 34 -16.15 9.33 18.32
N GLU A 35 -16.80 10.42 18.74
CA GLU A 35 -18.24 10.45 19.02
C GLU A 35 -19.08 10.12 17.77
N ASN A 36 -18.74 10.70 16.62
CA ASN A 36 -19.42 10.38 15.35
C ASN A 36 -19.26 8.90 14.96
N ILE A 37 -18.07 8.32 15.17
CA ILE A 37 -17.82 6.90 14.88
C ILE A 37 -18.65 5.99 15.80
N LEU A 38 -18.75 6.31 17.09
CA LEU A 38 -19.57 5.53 18.01
C LEU A 38 -21.08 5.67 17.72
N GLN A 39 -21.54 6.87 17.33
CA GLN A 39 -22.92 7.13 16.94
C GLN A 39 -23.31 6.43 15.64
N SER A 40 -22.39 6.35 14.67
CA SER A 40 -22.58 5.66 13.40
C SER A 40 -22.47 4.14 13.55
N LYS A 41 -23.20 3.55 14.52
CA LYS A 41 -23.13 2.13 14.93
C LYS A 41 -23.08 1.10 13.79
N THR A 42 -23.49 1.47 12.59
CA THR A 42 -23.47 0.74 11.33
C THR A 42 -22.09 0.60 10.66
N THR A 43 -21.06 1.35 11.05
CA THR A 43 -19.74 1.27 10.42
C THR A 43 -18.99 0.02 10.90
N LYS A 44 -18.76 -0.94 9.99
CA LYS A 44 -18.00 -2.17 10.28
C LYS A 44 -16.51 -1.93 10.51
N TYR A 45 -15.95 -0.91 9.84
CA TYR A 45 -14.52 -0.63 9.85
C TYR A 45 -14.23 0.77 10.36
N ILE A 46 -13.22 0.88 11.22
CA ILE A 46 -12.77 2.12 11.85
C ILE A 46 -11.35 2.43 11.37
N PRO A 47 -11.02 3.68 11.01
CA PRO A 47 -9.64 4.07 10.68
C PRO A 47 -8.67 3.77 11.82
N ALA A 48 -7.55 3.10 11.50
CA ALA A 48 -6.54 2.72 12.49
C ALA A 48 -5.93 3.93 13.21
N SER A 49 -5.83 5.09 12.54
CA SER A 49 -5.32 6.33 13.13
C SER A 49 -6.09 6.74 14.38
N ILE A 50 -7.41 6.59 14.36
CA ILE A 50 -8.29 7.00 15.45
C ILE A 50 -8.11 6.06 16.65
N ILE A 51 -8.01 4.75 16.39
CA ILE A 51 -7.75 3.76 17.43
C ILE A 51 -6.39 3.99 18.08
N ILE A 52 -5.36 4.27 17.27
CA ILE A 52 -4.01 4.58 17.77
C ILE A 52 -4.02 5.85 18.61
N ASP A 53 -4.72 6.90 18.19
CA ASP A 53 -4.78 8.16 18.93
C ASP A 53 -5.58 8.02 20.22
N ALA A 54 -6.69 7.27 20.19
CA ALA A 54 -7.43 6.89 21.39
C ALA A 54 -6.54 6.10 22.37
N TYR A 55 -5.78 5.11 21.87
CA TYR A 55 -4.85 4.34 22.68
C TYR A 55 -3.76 5.19 23.35
N LYS A 56 -3.18 6.16 22.62
CA LYS A 56 -2.16 7.08 23.17
C LYS A 56 -2.69 7.93 24.33
N LEU A 57 -3.99 8.24 24.32
CA LEU A 57 -4.67 9.03 25.35
C LEU A 57 -5.18 8.17 26.50
N SER A 58 -5.17 6.84 26.35
CA SER A 58 -5.53 5.90 27.42
C SER A 58 -4.35 5.71 28.39
N ASP A 59 -4.65 5.14 29.57
CA ASP A 59 -3.64 4.86 30.60
C ASP A 59 -2.80 3.61 30.25
N LYS A 60 -3.06 2.97 29.09
CA LYS A 60 -2.39 1.77 28.60
C LYS A 60 -2.49 0.58 29.57
N ASP A 61 -3.67 0.39 30.16
CA ASP A 61 -3.97 -0.75 31.04
C ASP A 61 -3.77 -2.09 30.32
N ASN A 62 -3.96 -2.10 29.00
CA ASN A 62 -3.70 -3.24 28.12
C ASN A 62 -2.75 -2.84 26.99
N TYR A 63 -2.01 -3.81 26.45
CA TYR A 63 -1.21 -3.56 25.26
C TYR A 63 -2.08 -3.46 24.01
N LEU A 64 -1.70 -2.59 23.06
CA LEU A 64 -2.45 -2.42 21.80
C LEU A 64 -2.74 -3.74 21.06
N HIS A 65 -1.79 -4.67 21.04
CA HIS A 65 -1.98 -5.96 20.37
C HIS A 65 -3.05 -6.85 21.05
N GLU A 66 -3.27 -6.69 22.36
CA GLU A 66 -4.33 -7.40 23.09
C GLU A 66 -5.72 -6.85 22.75
N ILE A 67 -5.80 -5.56 22.44
CA ILE A 67 -7.02 -4.88 21.98
C ILE A 67 -7.34 -5.32 20.56
N LEU A 68 -6.32 -5.45 19.71
CA LEU A 68 -6.45 -5.82 18.30
C LEU A 68 -6.59 -7.32 18.04
N ILE A 69 -6.56 -8.15 19.08
CA ILE A 69 -6.63 -9.60 18.92
C ILE A 69 -7.98 -10.01 18.31
N GLY A 70 -7.94 -10.79 17.23
CA GLY A 70 -9.14 -11.25 16.53
C GLY A 70 -9.85 -10.18 15.69
N CYS A 71 -9.22 -9.02 15.44
CA CYS A 71 -9.75 -8.00 14.53
C CYS A 71 -9.23 -8.22 13.11
N ASP A 72 -10.10 -8.08 12.11
CA ASP A 72 -9.66 -8.01 10.71
C ASP A 72 -9.02 -6.66 10.37
N LEU A 73 -7.89 -6.70 9.66
CA LEU A 73 -7.17 -5.52 9.18
C LEU A 73 -7.39 -5.33 7.67
N PHE A 74 -8.03 -4.23 7.29
CA PHE A 74 -8.13 -3.82 5.91
C PHE A 74 -6.98 -2.89 5.53
N VAL A 75 -6.03 -3.44 4.76
CA VAL A 75 -4.90 -2.69 4.21
C VAL A 75 -5.25 -2.31 2.77
N PRO A 76 -5.04 -1.04 2.37
CA PRO A 76 -5.27 -0.64 0.99
C PRO A 76 -4.38 -1.40 0.03
N ALA A 77 -4.88 -1.61 -1.19
CA ALA A 77 -4.12 -2.25 -2.25
C ALA A 77 -2.82 -1.48 -2.52
N TYR A 78 -1.74 -2.23 -2.72
CA TYR A 78 -0.47 -1.67 -3.17
C TYR A 78 -0.66 -1.08 -4.57
N VAL A 79 -0.25 0.18 -4.73
CA VAL A 79 -0.22 0.84 -6.03
C VAL A 79 1.22 0.75 -6.53
N GLU A 80 1.43 -0.04 -7.59
CA GLU A 80 2.73 -0.09 -8.26
C GLU A 80 3.08 1.31 -8.79
N PRO A 81 4.27 1.83 -8.46
CA PRO A 81 4.70 3.12 -9.01
C PRO A 81 4.84 3.02 -10.53
N GLU A 82 4.52 4.10 -11.22
CA GLU A 82 4.73 4.18 -12.67
C GLU A 82 6.21 3.98 -13.00
N ARG A 83 6.50 3.12 -13.99
CA ARG A 83 7.87 2.86 -14.44
C ARG A 83 8.45 4.13 -15.09
N ASN A 84 9.69 4.47 -14.74
CA ASN A 84 10.38 5.62 -15.32
C ASN A 84 10.44 5.52 -16.86
N PRO A 85 9.93 6.52 -17.61
CA PRO A 85 9.84 6.48 -19.07
C PRO A 85 11.21 6.35 -19.73
N GLU A 86 12.25 7.03 -19.23
CA GLU A 86 13.60 6.98 -19.78
C GLU A 86 14.20 5.56 -19.69
N LEU A 87 13.93 4.86 -18.58
CA LEU A 87 14.39 3.50 -18.39
C LEU A 87 13.66 2.52 -19.32
N ASN A 88 12.37 2.75 -19.61
CA ASN A 88 11.62 1.93 -20.56
C ASN A 88 12.19 2.08 -21.98
N GLU A 89 12.40 3.32 -22.43
CA GLU A 89 13.02 3.59 -23.74
C GLU A 89 14.41 2.97 -23.86
N ARG A 90 15.21 3.06 -22.79
CA ARG A 90 16.53 2.43 -22.76
C ARG A 90 16.44 0.91 -22.86
N VAL A 91 15.50 0.29 -22.16
CA VAL A 91 15.27 -1.16 -22.22
C VAL A 91 14.83 -1.58 -23.62
N GLU A 92 13.93 -0.84 -24.26
CA GLU A 92 13.52 -1.11 -25.63
C GLU A 92 14.68 -1.03 -26.62
N ARG A 93 15.52 0.02 -26.49
CA ARG A 93 16.73 0.15 -27.31
C ARG A 93 17.69 -1.03 -27.12
N LEU A 94 17.92 -1.45 -25.88
CA LEU A 94 18.79 -2.58 -25.58
C LEU A 94 18.25 -3.90 -26.15
N LYS A 95 16.94 -4.13 -26.05
CA LYS A 95 16.27 -5.29 -26.67
C LYS A 95 16.44 -5.30 -28.19
N ALA A 96 16.28 -4.16 -28.85
CA ALA A 96 16.48 -4.04 -30.29
C ALA A 96 17.93 -4.32 -30.69
N GLN A 97 18.90 -3.79 -29.95
CA GLN A 97 20.32 -4.06 -30.18
C GLN A 97 20.66 -5.55 -30.02
N GLN A 98 20.10 -6.19 -29.00
CA GLN A 98 20.32 -7.61 -28.76
C GLN A 98 19.72 -8.48 -29.88
N ALA A 99 18.49 -8.20 -30.31
CA ALA A 99 17.86 -8.89 -31.43
C ALA A 99 18.65 -8.75 -32.75
N ASN A 100 19.20 -7.56 -33.01
CA ASN A 100 20.05 -7.34 -34.19
C ASN A 100 21.33 -8.17 -34.12
N ARG A 101 21.99 -8.22 -32.95
CA ARG A 101 23.19 -9.06 -32.76
C ARG A 101 22.88 -10.54 -32.98
N GLU A 102 21.78 -11.02 -32.42
CA GLU A 102 21.33 -12.41 -32.60
C GLU A 102 21.03 -12.71 -34.07
N TYR A 103 20.40 -11.78 -34.79
CA TYR A 103 20.17 -11.91 -36.23
C TYR A 103 21.47 -11.96 -37.05
N ASP A 104 22.43 -11.09 -36.75
CA ASP A 104 23.72 -11.04 -37.43
C ASP A 104 24.51 -12.35 -37.20
N GLU A 105 24.46 -12.91 -36.00
CA GLU A 105 25.05 -14.21 -35.68
C GLU A 105 24.39 -15.34 -36.48
N MET A 106 23.05 -15.39 -36.53
CA MET A 106 22.32 -16.40 -37.30
C MET A 106 22.60 -16.33 -38.81
N THR A 107 22.75 -15.11 -39.36
CA THR A 107 22.91 -14.90 -40.81
C THR A 107 24.35 -14.81 -41.28
N LYS A 108 25.33 -14.90 -40.36
CA LYS A 108 26.77 -14.77 -40.63
C LYS A 108 27.28 -15.64 -41.79
N ASN A 109 26.87 -16.90 -41.84
CA ASN A 109 27.32 -17.85 -42.87
C ASN A 109 26.70 -17.56 -44.25
N VAL A 110 25.46 -17.10 -44.28
CA VAL A 110 24.75 -16.76 -45.52
C VAL A 110 25.38 -15.52 -46.17
N ASN A 111 25.74 -14.53 -45.34
CA ASN A 111 26.41 -13.31 -45.81
C ASN A 111 27.81 -13.59 -46.36
N PHE A 112 28.58 -14.49 -45.73
CA PHE A 112 29.89 -14.90 -46.23
C PHE A 112 29.80 -15.56 -47.62
N ASN A 113 28.80 -16.43 -47.81
CA ASN A 113 28.56 -17.07 -49.11
C ASN A 113 28.13 -16.07 -50.19
N ARG A 114 27.31 -15.06 -49.86
CA ARG A 114 26.95 -13.97 -50.80
C ARG A 114 28.16 -13.14 -51.24
N LEU A 115 29.10 -12.85 -50.33
CA LEU A 115 30.31 -12.08 -50.68
C LEU A 115 31.28 -12.87 -51.57
N HIS A 116 31.34 -14.19 -51.41
CA HIS A 116 32.17 -15.05 -52.27
C HIS A 116 31.61 -15.21 -53.68
N GLN A 117 30.28 -15.30 -53.85
CA GLN A 117 29.69 -15.47 -55.19
C GLN A 117 29.70 -14.20 -56.05
N ASN A 118 29.88 -13.01 -55.48
CA ASN A 118 30.00 -11.75 -56.22
C ASN A 118 31.44 -11.42 -56.66
N LYS A 119 32.42 -12.28 -56.39
CA LYS A 119 33.85 -12.07 -56.68
C LYS A 119 34.46 -13.09 -57.67
N SER A 120 33.64 -13.92 -58.32
CA SER A 120 34.04 -14.80 -59.44
C SER A 120 33.34 -14.37 -60.72
#